data_AF-A0A6P6U301-F1
#
_entry.id   AF-A0A6P6U301-F1
#
_cell.length_a   1.000
_cell.length_b   1.000
_cell.length_c   1.000
_cell.angle_alpha   90.00
_cell.angle_beta   90.00
_cell.angle_gamma   90.00
#
_symmetry.space_group_name_H-M   'P 1'
#
loop_
_entity.id
_entity.type
_entity.pdbx_description
1 polymer ?
#
loop_
_entity_poly.entity_id
_entity_poly.type
_entity_poly.pdbx_seq_one_letter_code
_entity_poly.pdbx_strand_id
1 'polypeptide(L)'
;MELELQWDGNPSIIIDIETRVGVKLPIQVKNIGFTGVFRLMFKPLVDEFPCFGAVCYSLRQKKNLDFTLKVVGGEITAIPGISDSIEEMIRDAIEDSITWPVRKIVPILPGDYSDLELKPVGILDVKLVEAKELTNKDFIGKSDPYAELFIRPLRNRTKTSKTINNQINPIWNEHFEFIVEDVSTQNLTIRIYDDEGIQASEFIGCARILLKDLQPGKVKDVWLKLVKDLEIQRDTKNRGQVHLELLYCPFGSESALLTRFNPDFRLTDLEKALKQDIDSDDTEKPALHRKRDVIVRGVLSVTVISAEDLPATDFMGKSDPFVVLEMKKSKQKNKTRVLNDTLNPVWNQTFDFVVEDGLHDLLMLEVYDHDTFGKDKMGRCVMTLTRVILEEEFTDVFPVDGTPSGKLNLHLKWTPQLIVKE
;
A
#
# COMPACT_ATOMS: atom_id res chain seq x y z
N MET A 1 27.66 -18.91 6.02
CA MET A 1 28.67 -18.13 6.78
C MET A 1 28.15 -16.72 6.93
N GLU A 2 28.21 -16.13 8.14
CA GLU A 2 27.96 -14.70 8.33
C GLU A 2 29.30 -14.01 8.58
N LEU A 3 29.56 -12.93 7.84
CA LEU A 3 30.80 -12.18 7.90
C LEU A 3 30.45 -10.72 8.19
N GLU A 4 30.93 -10.22 9.32
CA GLU A 4 30.93 -8.78 9.55
C GLU A 4 32.01 -8.13 8.69
N LEU A 5 31.60 -7.19 7.86
CA LEU A 5 32.47 -6.47 6.95
C LEU A 5 32.41 -4.98 7.30
N GLN A 6 33.59 -4.42 7.54
CA GLN A 6 33.81 -2.99 7.59
C GLN A 6 34.70 -2.63 6.40
N TRP A 7 34.25 -1.68 5.60
CA TRP A 7 35.00 -1.15 4.48
C TRP A 7 34.96 0.36 4.51
N ASP A 8 36.15 0.96 4.53
CA ASP A 8 36.35 2.39 4.50
C ASP A 8 37.28 2.71 3.33
N GLY A 9 36.75 3.40 2.33
CA GLY A 9 37.47 3.74 1.12
C GLY A 9 37.21 5.15 0.68
N ASN A 10 38.13 5.70 -0.11
CA ASN A 10 37.95 6.98 -0.80
C ASN A 10 37.81 6.76 -2.31
N PRO A 11 36.72 6.08 -2.77
CA PRO A 11 36.46 5.94 -4.18
C PRO A 11 36.08 7.29 -4.79
N SER A 12 36.13 7.39 -6.11
CA SER A 12 35.59 8.53 -6.85
C SER A 12 34.61 8.01 -7.89
N ILE A 13 33.34 7.92 -7.52
CA ILE A 13 32.26 7.48 -8.40
C ILE A 13 31.55 8.73 -8.91
N ILE A 14 31.47 8.92 -10.22
CA ILE A 14 30.75 10.06 -10.83
C ILE A 14 29.43 9.53 -11.37
N ILE A 15 28.34 10.12 -10.91
CA ILE A 15 26.97 9.82 -11.32
C ILE A 15 26.42 11.03 -12.06
N ASP A 16 25.98 10.83 -13.30
CA ASP A 16 25.27 11.87 -14.04
C ASP A 16 23.81 11.85 -13.65
N ILE A 17 23.34 12.95 -13.05
CA ILE A 17 21.94 13.11 -12.65
C ILE A 17 21.24 14.06 -13.61
N GLU A 18 20.20 13.58 -14.28
CA GLU A 18 19.33 14.40 -15.09
C GLU A 18 18.14 14.86 -14.27
N THR A 19 18.03 16.18 -14.06
CA THR A 19 16.92 16.76 -13.31
C THR A 19 15.68 16.91 -14.20
N ARG A 20 14.50 17.03 -13.59
CA ARG A 20 13.21 17.24 -14.31
C ARG A 20 13.20 18.51 -15.18
N VAL A 21 14.09 19.46 -14.88
CA VAL A 21 14.26 20.71 -15.64
C VAL A 21 15.34 20.61 -16.74
N GLY A 22 15.86 19.40 -17.01
CA GLY A 22 16.82 19.15 -18.09
C GLY A 22 18.27 19.52 -17.75
N VAL A 23 18.57 19.91 -16.51
CA VAL A 23 19.94 20.18 -16.05
C VAL A 23 20.61 18.86 -15.71
N LYS A 24 21.78 18.61 -16.32
CA LYS A 24 22.67 17.50 -15.97
C LYS A 24 23.62 17.94 -14.87
N LEU A 25 23.56 17.24 -13.74
CA LEU A 25 24.39 17.47 -12.57
C LEU A 25 25.30 16.24 -12.39
N PRO A 26 26.59 16.32 -12.78
CA PRO A 26 27.56 15.30 -12.44
C PRO A 26 27.88 15.36 -10.95
N ILE A 27 27.60 14.28 -10.23
CA ILE A 27 27.77 14.19 -8.78
C ILE A 27 28.77 13.12 -8.45
N GLN A 28 29.78 13.53 -7.70
CA GLN A 28 30.86 12.70 -7.25
C GLN A 28 30.56 12.16 -5.85
N VAL A 29 30.46 10.84 -5.74
CA VAL A 29 30.36 10.11 -4.47
C VAL A 29 31.77 9.70 -4.05
N LYS A 30 32.17 10.07 -2.82
CA LYS A 30 33.48 9.77 -2.21
C LYS A 30 33.36 9.36 -0.76
N ASN A 31 34.50 8.99 -0.16
CA ASN A 31 34.64 8.67 1.26
C ASN A 31 33.51 7.73 1.72
N ILE A 32 33.38 6.61 1.04
CA ILE A 32 32.33 5.66 1.33
C ILE A 32 32.82 4.79 2.50
N GLY A 33 32.15 4.92 3.62
CA GLY A 33 32.30 4.06 4.79
C GLY A 33 31.09 3.16 4.89
N PHE A 34 31.30 1.86 5.06
CA PHE A 34 30.23 0.91 5.12
C PHE A 34 30.54 -0.20 6.12
N THR A 35 29.56 -0.49 6.97
CA THR A 35 29.64 -1.57 7.96
C THR A 35 28.36 -2.37 7.92
N GLY A 36 28.48 -3.69 7.83
CA GLY A 36 27.34 -4.57 7.79
C GLY A 36 27.70 -6.04 7.93
N VAL A 37 26.68 -6.87 8.12
CA VAL A 37 26.83 -8.32 8.20
C VAL A 37 26.38 -8.93 6.89
N PHE A 38 27.32 -9.53 6.15
CA PHE A 38 27.04 -10.29 4.93
C PHE A 38 26.78 -11.75 5.24
N ARG A 39 25.77 -12.30 4.60
CA ARG A 39 25.55 -13.73 4.54
C ARG A 39 26.15 -14.27 3.25
N LEU A 40 27.15 -15.14 3.39
CA LEU A 40 27.75 -15.92 2.32
C LEU A 40 27.18 -17.35 2.33
N MET A 41 26.67 -17.79 1.19
CA MET A 41 26.11 -19.11 0.97
C MET A 41 26.88 -19.80 -0.15
N PHE A 42 27.39 -21.01 0.12
CA PHE A 42 28.08 -21.84 -0.86
C PHE A 42 27.10 -22.89 -1.36
N LYS A 43 26.65 -22.77 -2.60
CA LYS A 43 25.61 -23.64 -3.16
C LYS A 43 25.63 -23.63 -4.71
N PRO A 44 25.17 -24.72 -5.36
CA PRO A 44 24.97 -26.04 -4.79
C PRO A 44 26.31 -26.64 -4.32
N LEU A 45 26.27 -27.58 -3.38
CA LEU A 45 27.45 -28.37 -3.05
C LEU A 45 27.64 -29.44 -4.14
N VAL A 46 28.89 -29.66 -4.53
CA VAL A 46 29.26 -30.61 -5.59
C VAL A 46 30.48 -31.42 -5.18
N ASP A 47 30.73 -32.55 -5.84
CA ASP A 47 31.85 -33.43 -5.53
C ASP A 47 33.18 -32.99 -6.18
N GLU A 48 33.15 -31.95 -7.02
CA GLU A 48 34.33 -31.34 -7.65
C GLU A 48 34.89 -30.22 -6.78
N PHE A 49 36.22 -30.19 -6.56
CA PHE A 49 36.89 -29.11 -5.82
C PHE A 49 36.61 -27.73 -6.47
N PRO A 50 36.18 -26.68 -5.73
CA PRO A 50 36.27 -26.49 -4.28
C PRO A 50 35.07 -26.98 -3.45
N CYS A 51 34.28 -27.91 -4.00
CA CYS A 51 33.09 -28.56 -3.43
C CYS A 51 31.81 -27.72 -3.43
N PHE A 52 31.77 -26.64 -4.21
CA PHE A 52 30.57 -25.83 -4.43
C PHE A 52 30.57 -25.17 -5.81
N GLY A 53 29.39 -25.08 -6.41
CA GLY A 53 29.20 -24.50 -7.75
C GLY A 53 29.24 -22.98 -7.78
N ALA A 54 28.63 -22.31 -6.80
CA ALA A 54 28.60 -20.84 -6.72
C ALA A 54 28.69 -20.31 -5.28
N VAL A 55 29.10 -19.05 -5.17
CA VAL A 55 29.00 -18.24 -3.95
C VAL A 55 27.87 -17.24 -4.12
N CYS A 56 26.89 -17.28 -3.23
CA CYS A 56 25.88 -16.23 -3.13
C CYS A 56 26.19 -15.32 -1.94
N TYR A 57 26.06 -14.01 -2.12
CA TYR A 57 26.18 -13.06 -1.03
C TYR A 57 25.00 -12.09 -0.96
N SER A 58 24.69 -11.64 0.25
CA SER A 58 23.62 -10.69 0.56
C SER A 58 23.92 -9.98 1.87
N LEU A 59 23.58 -8.69 1.95
CA LEU A 59 23.64 -7.91 3.18
C LEU A 59 22.44 -8.28 4.06
N ARG A 60 22.71 -8.93 5.19
CA ARG A 60 21.68 -9.37 6.14
C ARG A 60 21.33 -8.26 7.13
N GLN A 61 22.30 -7.45 7.51
CA GLN A 61 22.12 -6.34 8.43
C GLN A 61 23.02 -5.18 8.03
N LYS A 62 22.41 -4.05 7.66
CA LYS A 62 23.10 -2.76 7.51
C LYS A 62 23.36 -2.21 8.91
N LYS A 63 24.63 -1.92 9.25
CA LYS A 63 24.97 -1.22 10.50
C LYS A 63 25.21 0.26 10.23
N ASN A 64 26.05 0.56 9.25
CA ASN A 64 26.32 1.93 8.82
C ASN A 64 26.61 2.00 7.31
N LEU A 65 26.23 3.12 6.70
CA LEU A 65 26.59 3.49 5.34
C LEU A 65 26.70 5.01 5.30
N ASP A 66 27.91 5.53 5.14
CA ASP A 66 28.18 6.96 5.04
C ASP A 66 28.95 7.23 3.75
N PHE A 67 28.67 8.36 3.12
CA PHE A 67 29.38 8.81 1.93
C PHE A 67 29.30 10.33 1.82
N THR A 68 30.24 10.92 1.09
CA THR A 68 30.28 12.35 0.79
C THR A 68 29.84 12.59 -0.65
N LEU A 69 28.88 13.51 -0.85
CA LEU A 69 28.46 13.98 -2.17
C LEU A 69 29.15 15.32 -2.50
N LYS A 70 29.68 15.42 -3.72
CA LYS A 70 30.25 16.66 -4.25
C LYS A 70 29.80 16.87 -5.70
N VAL A 71 29.25 18.04 -6.03
CA VAL A 71 28.94 18.37 -7.43
C VAL A 71 30.24 18.69 -8.16
N VAL A 72 30.42 18.12 -9.36
CA VAL A 72 31.59 18.40 -10.19
C VAL A 72 31.41 19.80 -10.81
N GLY A 73 32.22 20.77 -10.38
CA GLY A 73 32.19 22.14 -10.90
C GLY A 73 31.34 23.15 -10.11
N GLY A 74 30.83 22.80 -8.92
CA GLY A 74 30.06 23.70 -8.06
C GLY A 74 29.79 23.11 -6.66
N GLU A 75 29.00 23.81 -5.84
CA GLU A 75 28.57 23.31 -4.52
C GLU A 75 27.16 22.71 -4.59
N ILE A 76 26.93 21.57 -3.94
CA ILE A 76 25.63 20.88 -3.90
C ILE A 76 24.57 21.68 -3.12
N THR A 77 25.02 22.46 -2.14
CA THR A 77 24.22 23.36 -1.29
C THR A 77 23.60 24.51 -2.07
N ALA A 78 24.09 24.80 -3.29
CA ALA A 78 23.55 25.85 -4.14
C ALA A 78 22.17 25.53 -4.73
N ILE A 79 21.73 24.26 -4.66
CA ILE A 79 20.40 23.86 -5.14
C ILE A 79 19.63 23.18 -4.00
N PRO A 80 18.69 23.90 -3.35
CA PRO A 80 17.91 23.38 -2.23
C PRO A 80 17.19 22.07 -2.57
N GLY A 81 17.21 21.10 -1.64
CA GLY A 81 16.47 19.83 -1.74
C GLY A 81 17.08 18.76 -2.64
N ILE A 82 18.11 19.09 -3.45
CA ILE A 82 18.75 18.12 -4.34
C ILE A 82 19.65 17.16 -3.57
N SER A 83 20.48 17.64 -2.63
CA SER A 83 21.41 16.80 -1.86
C SER A 83 20.73 15.60 -1.20
N ASP A 84 19.63 15.87 -0.49
CA ASP A 84 18.95 14.90 0.34
C ASP A 84 18.25 13.86 -0.54
N SER A 85 17.65 14.31 -1.65
CA SER A 85 17.01 13.45 -2.65
C SER A 85 18.01 12.48 -3.32
N ILE A 86 19.24 12.92 -3.54
CA ILE A 86 20.29 12.08 -4.15
C ILE A 86 20.86 11.12 -3.12
N GLU A 87 21.10 11.60 -1.91
CA GLU A 87 21.56 10.77 -0.81
C GLU A 87 20.58 9.63 -0.58
N GLU A 88 19.29 9.94 -0.50
CA GLU A 88 18.21 8.95 -0.40
C GLU A 88 18.22 7.99 -1.58
N MET A 89 18.29 8.48 -2.83
CA MET A 89 18.35 7.63 -4.02
C MET A 89 19.53 6.63 -3.98
N ILE A 90 20.72 7.09 -3.58
CA ILE A 90 21.90 6.23 -3.49
C ILE A 90 21.72 5.19 -2.39
N ARG A 91 21.21 5.62 -1.22
CA ARG A 91 20.91 4.71 -0.11
C ARG A 91 19.89 3.65 -0.53
N ASP A 92 18.79 4.05 -1.16
CA ASP A 92 17.74 3.16 -1.64
C ASP A 92 18.28 2.17 -2.70
N ALA A 93 19.11 2.64 -3.63
CA ALA A 93 19.72 1.78 -4.64
C ALA A 93 20.67 0.73 -4.02
N ILE A 94 21.44 1.11 -3.00
CA ILE A 94 22.30 0.18 -2.27
C ILE A 94 21.44 -0.81 -1.48
N GLU A 95 20.46 -0.32 -0.72
CA GLU A 95 19.58 -1.17 0.07
C GLU A 95 18.84 -2.19 -0.80
N ASP A 96 18.29 -1.74 -1.92
CA ASP A 96 17.62 -2.59 -2.86
C ASP A 96 18.54 -3.64 -3.50
N SER A 97 19.76 -3.25 -3.88
CA SER A 97 20.61 -4.10 -4.72
C SER A 97 21.34 -5.21 -3.99
N ILE A 98 21.62 -5.05 -2.69
CA ILE A 98 22.41 -6.02 -1.92
C ILE A 98 21.75 -6.52 -0.64
N THR A 99 20.67 -5.90 -0.14
CA THR A 99 20.02 -6.34 1.11
C THR A 99 19.19 -7.59 0.87
N TRP A 100 19.18 -8.48 1.86
CA TRP A 100 18.31 -9.65 1.86
C TRP A 100 16.85 -9.22 1.59
N PRO A 101 16.13 -9.88 0.67
CA PRO A 101 16.36 -11.21 0.11
C PRO A 101 17.20 -11.27 -1.17
N VAL A 102 17.73 -10.15 -1.66
CA VAL A 102 18.53 -10.12 -2.90
C VAL A 102 19.84 -10.85 -2.71
N ARG A 103 20.17 -11.72 -3.65
CA ARG A 103 21.38 -12.53 -3.66
C ARG A 103 22.17 -12.19 -4.92
N LYS A 104 23.42 -11.78 -4.73
CA LYS A 104 24.38 -11.72 -5.83
C LYS A 104 25.04 -13.08 -5.97
N ILE A 105 25.03 -13.63 -7.17
CA ILE A 105 25.51 -14.97 -7.47
C ILE A 105 26.83 -14.83 -8.21
N VAL A 106 27.87 -15.48 -7.69
CA VAL A 106 29.18 -15.57 -8.32
C VAL A 106 29.43 -17.04 -8.64
N PRO A 107 29.28 -17.46 -9.90
CA PRO A 107 29.65 -18.80 -10.34
C PRO A 107 31.12 -19.08 -10.08
N ILE A 108 31.42 -20.26 -9.55
CA ILE A 108 32.79 -20.74 -9.29
C ILE A 108 33.13 -21.88 -10.24
N LEU A 109 32.16 -22.76 -10.49
CA LEU A 109 32.21 -23.79 -11.51
C LEU A 109 31.20 -23.47 -12.63
N PRO A 110 31.44 -23.89 -13.88
CA PRO A 110 30.45 -23.79 -14.96
C PRO A 110 29.16 -24.53 -14.58
N GLY A 111 28.02 -23.91 -14.81
CA GLY A 111 26.71 -24.49 -14.50
C GLY A 111 25.57 -23.49 -14.64
N ASP A 112 24.34 -24.00 -14.57
CA ASP A 112 23.15 -23.17 -14.43
C ASP A 112 22.85 -22.92 -12.94
N TYR A 113 22.65 -21.66 -12.59
CA TYR A 113 22.41 -21.19 -11.22
C TYR A 113 21.16 -20.30 -11.11
N SER A 114 20.29 -20.32 -12.14
CA SER A 114 19.04 -19.53 -12.15
C SER A 114 18.04 -19.94 -11.07
N ASP A 115 18.21 -21.10 -10.43
CA ASP A 115 17.46 -21.51 -9.25
C ASP A 115 17.87 -20.73 -7.98
N LEU A 116 19.09 -20.20 -7.94
CA LEU A 116 19.60 -19.43 -6.80
C LEU A 116 19.09 -17.99 -6.77
N GLU A 117 18.64 -17.50 -7.93
CA GLU A 117 18.07 -16.17 -8.12
C GLU A 117 16.83 -15.97 -7.25
N LEU A 118 16.60 -14.71 -6.88
CA LEU A 118 15.41 -14.34 -6.13
C LEU A 118 14.20 -14.38 -7.07
N LYS A 119 13.25 -15.27 -6.77
CA LYS A 119 12.03 -15.43 -7.57
C LYS A 119 10.83 -14.82 -6.85
N PRO A 120 9.86 -14.27 -7.59
CA PRO A 120 8.56 -13.91 -7.04
C PRO A 120 7.87 -15.10 -6.36
N VAL A 121 7.31 -14.89 -5.17
CA VAL A 121 6.59 -15.90 -4.38
C VAL A 121 5.11 -15.59 -4.19
N GLY A 122 4.65 -14.38 -4.55
CA GLY A 122 3.23 -14.03 -4.53
C GLY A 122 2.98 -12.57 -4.92
N ILE A 123 1.71 -12.18 -4.83
CA ILE A 123 1.25 -10.81 -5.03
C ILE A 123 0.69 -10.29 -3.70
N LEU A 124 1.05 -9.06 -3.36
CA LEU A 124 0.39 -8.29 -2.31
C LEU A 124 -0.53 -7.28 -2.98
N ASP A 125 -1.82 -7.45 -2.75
CA ASP A 125 -2.86 -6.51 -3.10
C ASP A 125 -3.01 -5.50 -1.95
N VAL A 126 -2.90 -4.21 -2.27
CA VAL A 126 -2.91 -3.11 -1.31
C VAL A 126 -3.96 -2.10 -1.72
N LYS A 127 -4.95 -1.90 -0.87
CA LYS A 127 -5.91 -0.82 -0.99
C LYS A 127 -5.57 0.28 0.02
N LEU A 128 -5.13 1.42 -0.52
CA LEU A 128 -4.94 2.66 0.23
C LEU A 128 -6.29 3.33 0.41
N VAL A 129 -6.87 3.23 1.60
CA VAL A 129 -8.26 3.65 1.84
C VAL A 129 -8.30 5.15 2.16
N GLU A 130 -7.82 5.53 3.33
CA GLU A 130 -7.84 6.91 3.83
C GLU A 130 -6.70 7.18 4.82
N ALA A 131 -6.52 8.44 5.19
CA ALA A 131 -5.75 8.82 6.36
C ALA A 131 -6.57 9.77 7.24
N LYS A 132 -6.18 9.88 8.51
CA LYS A 132 -6.79 10.82 9.45
C LYS A 132 -5.76 11.53 10.31
N GLU A 133 -6.12 12.74 10.73
CA GLU A 133 -5.34 13.60 11.62
C GLU A 133 -3.90 13.84 11.13
N LEU A 134 -3.70 13.94 9.81
CA LEU A 134 -2.39 14.26 9.26
C LEU A 134 -1.89 15.60 9.81
N THR A 135 -0.60 15.67 10.13
CA THR A 135 0.02 16.95 10.53
C THR A 135 -0.08 17.93 9.38
N ASN A 136 -0.75 19.07 9.61
CA ASN A 136 -0.77 20.16 8.64
C ASN A 136 0.64 20.79 8.54
N LYS A 137 1.17 20.90 7.33
CA LYS A 137 2.45 21.56 7.05
C LYS A 137 2.28 22.96 6.49
N ASP A 138 1.13 23.26 5.90
CA ASP A 138 0.84 24.56 5.35
C ASP A 138 0.63 25.66 6.40
N PHE A 139 1.21 26.84 6.13
CA PHE A 139 0.94 28.06 6.89
C PHE A 139 -0.43 28.67 6.55
N ILE A 140 -0.90 28.50 5.32
CA ILE A 140 -2.19 29.02 4.84
C ILE A 140 -2.92 27.89 4.10
N GLY A 141 -3.98 27.36 4.71
CA GLY A 141 -4.72 26.22 4.18
C GLY A 141 -4.41 24.94 4.96
N LYS A 142 -4.71 23.80 4.33
CA LYS A 142 -4.33 22.47 4.79
C LYS A 142 -3.47 21.82 3.73
N SER A 143 -2.62 20.91 4.18
CA SER A 143 -1.85 20.01 3.34
C SER A 143 -2.66 19.38 2.20
N ASP A 144 -1.97 19.16 1.10
CA ASP A 144 -2.33 18.45 -0.12
C ASP A 144 -1.69 17.04 -0.13
N PRO A 145 -2.14 16.08 0.71
CA PRO A 145 -1.41 14.84 0.90
C PRO A 145 -1.49 13.87 -0.27
N TYR A 146 -0.36 13.20 -0.51
CA TYR A 146 -0.25 11.97 -1.31
C TYR A 146 0.61 10.92 -0.60
N ALA A 147 0.46 9.66 -1.00
CA ALA A 147 1.20 8.54 -0.43
C ALA A 147 2.09 7.85 -1.47
N GLU A 148 3.31 7.51 -1.06
CA GLU A 148 4.20 6.60 -1.76
C GLU A 148 4.24 5.25 -1.04
N LEU A 149 4.04 4.17 -1.79
CA LEU A 149 3.98 2.81 -1.30
C LEU A 149 5.00 1.94 -2.01
N PHE A 150 5.76 1.15 -1.25
CA PHE A 150 6.75 0.25 -1.81
C PHE A 150 7.07 -0.93 -0.88
N ILE A 151 7.38 -2.09 -1.47
CA ILE A 151 8.07 -3.20 -0.76
C ILE A 151 9.59 -3.02 -0.85
N ARG A 152 10.06 -2.42 -1.95
CA ARG A 152 11.46 -2.13 -2.22
C ARG A 152 11.58 -0.69 -2.70
N PRO A 153 12.48 0.13 -2.12
CA PRO A 153 12.45 1.59 -2.24
C PRO A 153 12.86 2.12 -3.62
N LEU A 154 13.10 1.26 -4.62
CA LEU A 154 13.40 1.73 -5.97
C LEU A 154 12.21 2.46 -6.58
N ARG A 155 12.51 3.61 -7.21
CA ARG A 155 11.53 4.45 -7.90
C ARG A 155 10.65 3.72 -8.91
N ASN A 156 11.18 2.71 -9.61
CA ASN A 156 10.39 1.93 -10.59
C ASN A 156 9.46 0.89 -9.95
N ARG A 157 9.64 0.60 -8.65
CA ARG A 157 8.81 -0.30 -7.85
C ARG A 157 7.90 0.46 -6.88
N THR A 158 8.21 1.72 -6.58
CA THR A 158 7.35 2.62 -5.82
C THR A 158 6.10 2.97 -6.60
N LYS A 159 4.95 2.93 -5.91
CA LYS A 159 3.66 3.38 -6.42
C LYS A 159 3.26 4.65 -5.68
N THR A 160 2.70 5.61 -6.40
CA THR A 160 2.29 6.91 -5.85
C THR A 160 0.78 7.06 -6.02
N SER A 161 0.09 7.47 -4.96
CA SER A 161 -1.33 7.81 -5.02
C SER A 161 -1.54 9.16 -5.71
N LYS A 162 -2.80 9.49 -5.97
CA LYS A 162 -3.19 10.86 -6.32
C LYS A 162 -3.01 11.79 -5.12
N THR A 163 -2.72 13.04 -5.42
CA THR A 163 -2.76 14.16 -4.48
C THR A 163 -4.22 14.49 -4.17
N ILE A 164 -4.55 14.68 -2.89
CA ILE A 164 -5.86 15.19 -2.46
C ILE A 164 -5.69 16.56 -1.84
N ASN A 165 -6.22 17.58 -2.49
CA ASN A 165 -5.94 18.95 -2.09
C ASN A 165 -6.73 19.38 -0.84
N ASN A 166 -6.08 20.14 0.04
CA ASN A 166 -6.60 20.86 1.19
C ASN A 166 -7.36 19.96 2.16
N GLN A 167 -6.77 18.81 2.50
CA GLN A 167 -7.44 17.78 3.29
C GLN A 167 -6.50 16.97 4.19
N ILE A 168 -6.61 17.15 5.51
CA ILE A 168 -5.87 16.37 6.52
C ILE A 168 -6.51 15.01 6.88
N ASN A 169 -7.70 14.72 6.35
CA ASN A 169 -8.36 13.41 6.43
C ASN A 169 -8.70 12.88 5.02
N PRO A 170 -7.69 12.67 4.15
CA PRO A 170 -7.88 12.32 2.75
C PRO A 170 -8.46 10.90 2.59
N ILE A 171 -9.34 10.70 1.60
CA ILE A 171 -9.84 9.37 1.19
C ILE A 171 -9.37 9.14 -0.24
N TRP A 172 -8.33 8.31 -0.42
CA TRP A 172 -7.80 7.96 -1.74
C TRP A 172 -8.63 6.88 -2.41
N ASN A 173 -8.90 5.79 -1.68
CA ASN A 173 -9.55 4.58 -2.20
C ASN A 173 -8.86 4.07 -3.48
N GLU A 174 -7.53 3.93 -3.42
CA GLU A 174 -6.70 3.53 -4.54
C GLU A 174 -6.13 2.12 -4.36
N HIS A 175 -5.96 1.41 -5.47
CA HIS A 175 -5.55 0.02 -5.52
C HIS A 175 -4.16 -0.13 -6.15
N PHE A 176 -3.30 -0.90 -5.49
CA PHE A 176 -1.93 -1.16 -5.89
C PHE A 176 -1.58 -2.63 -5.74
N GLU A 177 -0.85 -3.17 -6.71
CA GLU A 177 -0.31 -4.52 -6.68
C GLU A 177 1.21 -4.48 -6.56
N PHE A 178 1.75 -5.31 -5.66
CA PHE A 178 3.18 -5.48 -5.47
C PHE A 178 3.57 -6.94 -5.60
N ILE A 179 4.70 -7.17 -6.28
CA ILE A 179 5.33 -8.49 -6.33
C ILE A 179 6.07 -8.73 -5.01
N VAL A 180 5.77 -9.85 -4.36
CA VAL A 180 6.45 -10.31 -3.14
C VAL A 180 7.50 -11.34 -3.53
N GLU A 181 8.72 -11.18 -3.02
CA GLU A 181 9.87 -12.06 -3.29
C GLU A 181 10.30 -12.86 -2.04
N ASP A 182 10.08 -12.31 -0.84
CA ASP A 182 10.31 -12.98 0.45
C ASP A 182 9.38 -12.43 1.54
N VAL A 183 8.29 -13.15 1.81
CA VAL A 183 7.30 -12.80 2.83
C VAL A 183 7.91 -12.69 4.23
N SER A 184 8.96 -13.48 4.52
CA SER A 184 9.49 -13.60 5.88
C SER A 184 10.25 -12.35 6.32
N THR A 185 10.85 -11.62 5.38
CA THR A 185 11.70 -10.46 5.67
C THR A 185 11.21 -9.16 5.05
N GLN A 186 10.46 -9.20 3.96
CA GLN A 186 9.97 -7.99 3.30
C GLN A 186 8.86 -7.32 4.12
N ASN A 187 8.71 -6.02 3.89
CA ASN A 187 7.70 -5.18 4.50
C ASN A 187 7.13 -4.23 3.45
N LEU A 188 5.86 -3.87 3.60
CA LEU A 188 5.28 -2.76 2.85
C LEU A 188 5.52 -1.49 3.65
N THR A 189 6.17 -0.51 3.01
CA THR A 189 6.40 0.83 3.56
C THR A 189 5.48 1.82 2.86
N ILE A 190 4.92 2.72 3.66
CA ILE A 190 4.04 3.80 3.24
C ILE A 190 4.66 5.10 3.74
N ARG A 191 4.85 6.07 2.84
CA ARG A 191 5.32 7.42 3.16
C ARG A 191 4.30 8.42 2.68
N ILE A 192 3.94 9.37 3.53
CA ILE A 192 2.98 10.42 3.21
C ILE A 192 3.72 11.74 3.13
N TYR A 193 3.44 12.46 2.06
CA TYR A 193 4.03 13.75 1.73
C TYR A 193 2.92 14.77 1.50
N ASP A 194 3.28 16.03 1.66
CA ASP A 194 2.48 17.19 1.30
C ASP A 194 2.94 17.73 -0.06
N ASP A 195 2.04 17.84 -1.03
CA ASP A 195 2.36 18.33 -2.37
C ASP A 195 2.39 19.86 -2.44
N GLU A 196 3.59 20.44 -2.42
CA GLU A 196 3.83 21.89 -2.50
C GLU A 196 3.83 22.43 -3.96
N GLY A 197 3.35 21.62 -4.92
CA GLY A 197 3.22 21.96 -6.32
C GLY A 197 4.56 22.12 -7.05
N ILE A 198 5.12 23.34 -7.04
CA ILE A 198 6.41 23.65 -7.71
C ILE A 198 7.59 23.35 -6.79
N GLN A 199 7.40 23.46 -5.47
CA GLN A 199 8.45 23.17 -4.50
C GLN A 199 8.56 21.67 -4.22
N ALA A 200 9.64 21.28 -3.55
CA ALA A 200 9.80 19.90 -3.13
C ALA A 200 8.75 19.56 -2.07
N SER A 201 8.06 18.44 -2.26
CA SER A 201 7.02 17.95 -1.35
C SER A 201 7.55 17.75 0.07
N GLU A 202 6.78 18.15 1.08
CA GLU A 202 7.21 18.05 2.48
C GLU A 202 6.83 16.70 3.08
N PHE A 203 7.77 16.02 3.74
CA PHE A 203 7.49 14.75 4.40
C PHE A 203 6.62 14.92 5.66
N ILE A 204 5.47 14.26 5.70
CA ILE A 204 4.54 14.25 6.83
C ILE A 204 4.89 13.12 7.80
N GLY A 205 5.00 11.89 7.30
CA GLY A 205 5.29 10.71 8.13
C GLY A 205 5.28 9.40 7.35
N CYS A 206 5.73 8.34 7.99
CA CYS A 206 5.80 7.00 7.40
C CYS A 206 5.26 5.92 8.34
N ALA A 207 4.88 4.80 7.75
CA ALA A 207 4.47 3.58 8.45
C ALA A 207 5.01 2.35 7.72
N ARG A 208 5.19 1.24 8.45
CA ARG A 208 5.56 -0.05 7.87
C ARG A 208 4.69 -1.17 8.41
N ILE A 209 4.44 -2.17 7.58
CA ILE A 209 3.84 -3.44 7.98
C ILE A 209 4.67 -4.62 7.46
N LEU A 210 4.96 -5.57 8.35
CA LEU A 210 5.74 -6.75 8.02
C LEU A 210 4.86 -7.75 7.27
N LEU A 211 5.33 -8.26 6.12
CA LEU A 211 4.51 -9.16 5.30
C LEU A 211 4.26 -10.51 5.97
N LYS A 212 5.18 -10.94 6.84
CA LYS A 212 5.01 -12.14 7.69
C LYS A 212 3.81 -12.06 8.64
N ASP A 213 3.32 -10.85 8.94
CA ASP A 213 2.16 -10.64 9.81
C ASP A 213 0.83 -10.73 9.04
N LEU A 214 0.89 -11.04 7.73
CA LEU A 214 -0.26 -11.25 6.87
C LEU A 214 -0.58 -12.74 6.79
N GLN A 215 -1.87 -13.06 6.85
CA GLN A 215 -2.35 -14.42 6.62
C GLN A 215 -2.67 -14.57 5.12
N PRO A 216 -2.10 -15.57 4.42
CA PRO A 216 -2.42 -15.80 3.01
C PRO A 216 -3.92 -15.94 2.76
N GLY A 217 -4.43 -15.24 1.74
CA GLY A 217 -5.84 -15.31 1.32
C GLY A 217 -6.84 -14.61 2.24
N LYS A 218 -6.40 -14.03 3.38
CA LYS A 218 -7.26 -13.30 4.30
C LYS A 218 -6.98 -11.81 4.22
N VAL A 219 -8.06 -11.03 4.16
CA VAL A 219 -7.98 -9.57 4.20
C VAL A 219 -7.54 -9.11 5.60
N LYS A 220 -6.54 -8.24 5.63
CA LYS A 220 -6.12 -7.51 6.83
C LYS A 220 -6.47 -6.04 6.67
N ASP A 221 -7.47 -5.60 7.41
CA ASP A 221 -7.83 -4.19 7.57
C ASP A 221 -7.05 -3.61 8.77
N VAL A 222 -6.31 -2.52 8.57
CA VAL A 222 -5.43 -1.97 9.61
C VAL A 222 -5.26 -0.46 9.53
N TRP A 223 -5.30 0.19 10.69
CA TRP A 223 -4.84 1.56 10.89
C TRP A 223 -3.40 1.57 11.42
N LEU A 224 -2.50 2.26 10.72
CA LEU A 224 -1.09 2.39 11.10
C LEU A 224 -0.80 3.83 11.54
N LYS A 225 -0.18 3.99 12.71
CA LYS A 225 0.30 5.29 13.20
C LYS A 225 1.51 5.75 12.40
N LEU A 226 1.50 7.01 11.98
CA LEU A 226 2.61 7.60 11.25
C LEU A 226 3.70 8.06 12.21
N VAL A 227 4.95 7.77 11.86
CA VAL A 227 6.15 8.18 12.60
C VAL A 227 7.06 9.02 11.70
N LYS A 228 8.03 9.72 12.32
CA LYS A 228 9.02 10.49 11.56
C LYS A 228 10.04 9.59 10.88
N ASP A 229 10.46 8.53 11.55
CA ASP A 229 11.52 7.62 11.11
C ASP A 229 11.19 6.21 11.61
N LEU A 230 11.34 5.20 10.73
CA LEU A 230 10.99 3.82 11.03
C LEU A 230 11.98 3.14 11.98
N GLU A 231 13.22 3.63 12.04
CA GLU A 231 14.33 3.08 12.83
C GLU A 231 14.55 3.89 14.12
N ILE A 232 14.45 5.23 14.05
CA ILE A 232 14.73 6.12 15.19
C ILE A 232 13.46 6.85 15.64
N GLN A 233 12.70 6.23 16.53
CA GLN A 233 11.46 6.80 17.09
C GLN A 233 11.73 7.64 18.36
N ARG A 234 12.52 8.71 18.25
CA ARG A 234 12.74 9.66 19.35
C ARG A 234 11.64 10.72 19.47
N ASP A 235 10.86 10.90 18.40
CA ASP A 235 9.80 11.92 18.28
C ASP A 235 8.44 11.33 18.64
N THR A 236 7.72 11.99 19.56
CA THR A 236 6.38 11.59 20.00
C THR A 236 5.26 12.45 19.39
N LYS A 237 5.59 13.34 18.43
CA LYS A 237 4.59 14.15 17.74
C LYS A 237 3.57 13.27 17.01
N ASN A 238 2.29 13.60 17.17
CA ASN A 238 1.22 12.95 16.39
C ASN A 238 1.32 13.39 14.92
N ARG A 239 1.47 12.43 14.02
CA ARG A 239 1.55 12.63 12.56
C ARG A 239 0.31 12.14 11.83
N GLY A 240 -0.69 11.69 12.56
CA GLY A 240 -1.88 11.04 12.03
C GLY A 240 -1.69 9.55 11.85
N GLN A 241 -2.65 8.97 11.12
CA GLN A 241 -2.73 7.54 10.86
C GLN A 241 -3.17 7.28 9.43
N VAL A 242 -2.73 6.16 8.85
CA VAL A 242 -3.14 5.70 7.51
C VAL A 242 -3.89 4.38 7.62
N HIS A 243 -4.99 4.26 6.88
CA HIS A 243 -5.84 3.08 6.78
C HIS A 243 -5.53 2.30 5.52
N LEU A 244 -5.21 1.02 5.70
CA LEU A 244 -4.87 0.11 4.62
C LEU A 244 -5.70 -1.17 4.74
N GLU A 245 -6.05 -1.71 3.59
CA GLU A 245 -6.54 -3.07 3.47
C GLU A 245 -5.56 -3.88 2.61
N LEU A 246 -5.14 -5.03 3.12
CA LEU A 246 -4.05 -5.82 2.58
C LEU A 246 -4.49 -7.27 2.35
N LEU A 247 -4.17 -7.81 1.19
CA LEU A 247 -4.43 -9.21 0.86
C LEU A 247 -3.18 -9.82 0.20
N TYR A 248 -2.60 -10.81 0.86
CA TYR A 248 -1.44 -11.55 0.34
C TYR A 248 -1.87 -12.85 -0.35
N CYS A 249 -1.45 -13.02 -1.60
CA CYS A 249 -1.76 -14.16 -2.46
C CYS A 249 -0.47 -14.87 -2.90
N PRO A 250 -0.09 -16.00 -2.26
CA PRO A 250 1.10 -16.76 -2.66
C PRO A 250 0.90 -17.49 -4.00
N PHE A 251 1.94 -17.52 -4.82
CA PHE A 251 1.94 -18.28 -6.08
C PHE A 251 1.92 -19.79 -5.80
N GLY A 252 1.24 -20.56 -6.66
CA GLY A 252 1.13 -22.01 -6.54
C GLY A 252 0.13 -22.49 -5.48
N SER A 253 -0.46 -21.59 -4.69
CA SER A 253 -1.69 -21.91 -3.97
C SER A 253 -2.85 -21.93 -4.97
N GLU A 254 -3.76 -22.92 -4.88
CA GLU A 254 -5.13 -22.81 -5.41
C GLU A 254 -5.89 -21.75 -4.59
N SER A 255 -5.35 -20.54 -4.49
CA SER A 255 -6.09 -19.43 -3.93
C SER A 255 -7.12 -19.06 -4.97
N ALA A 256 -8.38 -19.39 -4.69
CA ALA A 256 -9.58 -19.07 -5.47
C ALA A 256 -9.68 -17.60 -5.93
N LEU A 257 -8.76 -16.73 -5.48
CA LEU A 257 -8.69 -15.31 -5.71
C LEU A 257 -8.03 -14.96 -7.05
N LEU A 258 -6.97 -15.67 -7.45
CA LEU A 258 -6.46 -15.57 -8.82
C LEU A 258 -7.42 -16.22 -9.83
N THR A 259 -8.39 -17.03 -9.40
CA THR A 259 -9.46 -17.53 -10.28
C THR A 259 -10.63 -16.54 -10.39
N ARG A 260 -10.94 -15.78 -9.33
CA ARG A 260 -12.07 -14.82 -9.30
C ARG A 260 -11.75 -13.44 -9.89
N PHE A 261 -10.49 -12.99 -9.81
CA PHE A 261 -10.07 -11.69 -10.33
C PHE A 261 -9.18 -11.77 -11.57
N ASN A 262 -8.89 -12.96 -12.12
CA ASN A 262 -8.12 -13.06 -13.36
C ASN A 262 -9.04 -12.97 -14.61
N PRO A 263 -8.83 -11.98 -15.49
CA PRO A 263 -9.66 -11.77 -16.68
C PRO A 263 -9.55 -12.90 -17.72
N ASP A 264 -8.50 -13.74 -17.69
CA ASP A 264 -8.32 -14.80 -18.69
C ASP A 264 -9.18 -16.05 -18.46
N PHE A 265 -9.81 -16.21 -17.29
CA PHE A 265 -10.69 -17.36 -17.02
C PHE A 265 -12.17 -17.12 -17.39
N ARG A 266 -12.53 -15.90 -17.82
CA ARG A 266 -13.88 -15.58 -18.34
C ARG A 266 -13.95 -15.58 -19.87
N LEU A 267 -12.99 -16.22 -20.55
CA LEU A 267 -13.17 -16.50 -21.98
C LEU A 267 -14.09 -17.71 -22.14
N THR A 268 -15.15 -17.53 -22.91
CA THR A 268 -15.92 -18.65 -23.47
C THR A 268 -14.99 -19.58 -24.27
N ASP A 269 -15.32 -20.85 -24.43
CA ASP A 269 -14.50 -21.79 -25.21
C ASP A 269 -14.29 -21.30 -26.66
N LEU A 270 -15.19 -20.46 -27.17
CA LEU A 270 -15.08 -19.77 -28.45
C LEU A 270 -13.99 -18.68 -28.47
N GLU A 271 -13.89 -17.87 -27.41
CA GLU A 271 -12.85 -16.84 -27.31
C GLU A 271 -11.46 -17.49 -27.10
N LYS A 272 -11.38 -18.66 -26.44
CA LYS A 272 -10.14 -19.44 -26.31
C LYS A 272 -9.65 -19.96 -27.66
N ALA A 273 -10.57 -20.43 -28.51
CA ALA A 273 -10.27 -20.84 -29.87
C ALA A 273 -9.79 -19.66 -30.74
N LEU A 274 -10.41 -18.48 -30.64
CA LEU A 274 -10.00 -17.30 -31.41
C LEU A 274 -8.61 -16.75 -31.04
N LYS A 275 -8.17 -16.91 -29.79
CA LYS A 275 -6.81 -16.50 -29.36
C LYS A 275 -5.73 -17.44 -29.88
N GLN A 276 -6.02 -18.73 -30.05
CA GLN A 276 -5.05 -19.70 -30.59
C GLN A 276 -4.67 -19.40 -32.04
N ASP A 277 -5.55 -18.78 -32.82
CA ASP A 277 -5.27 -18.43 -34.23
C ASP A 277 -4.43 -17.15 -34.38
N ILE A 278 -4.35 -16.28 -33.36
CA ILE A 278 -3.65 -14.98 -33.45
C ILE A 278 -2.17 -15.08 -33.00
N ASP A 279 -1.80 -16.10 -32.23
CA ASP A 279 -0.44 -16.29 -31.69
C ASP A 279 0.51 -17.07 -32.63
N SER A 280 0.23 -17.08 -33.94
CA SER A 280 1.03 -17.77 -34.95
C SER A 280 2.00 -16.88 -35.74
N ASP A 281 2.35 -15.70 -35.22
CA ASP A 281 3.40 -14.86 -35.82
C ASP A 281 4.43 -14.41 -34.77
N ASP A 282 5.66 -14.92 -34.95
CA ASP A 282 6.83 -14.68 -34.14
C ASP A 282 7.22 -13.19 -34.14
N THR A 283 7.19 -12.54 -32.97
CA THR A 283 8.23 -11.58 -32.58
C THR A 283 8.16 -11.33 -31.07
N GLU A 284 9.12 -11.89 -30.34
CA GLU A 284 9.33 -11.67 -28.91
C GLU A 284 9.54 -10.18 -28.61
N LYS A 285 8.51 -9.53 -28.08
CA LYS A 285 8.63 -8.36 -27.20
C LYS A 285 7.79 -8.62 -25.96
N PRO A 286 8.31 -8.43 -24.74
CA PRO A 286 7.52 -8.63 -23.53
C PRO A 286 6.39 -7.60 -23.53
N ALA A 287 5.15 -8.08 -23.56
CA ALA A 287 3.94 -7.27 -23.54
C ALA A 287 3.83 -6.53 -22.19
N LEU A 288 4.43 -5.35 -22.13
CA LEU A 288 4.30 -4.41 -21.04
C LEU A 288 2.86 -3.86 -21.03
N HIS A 289 2.10 -4.19 -19.98
CA HIS A 289 0.94 -3.48 -19.46
C HIS A 289 -0.28 -3.31 -20.40
N ARG A 290 -1.11 -4.35 -20.52
CA ARG A 290 -2.56 -4.13 -20.66
C ARG A 290 -3.21 -4.31 -19.28
N LYS A 291 -3.32 -3.21 -18.52
CA LYS A 291 -4.18 -3.13 -17.33
C LYS A 291 -5.62 -3.34 -17.82
N ARG A 292 -6.10 -4.58 -17.81
CA ARG A 292 -7.53 -4.86 -17.99
C ARG A 292 -8.13 -4.72 -16.61
N ASP A 293 -8.72 -3.56 -16.33
CA ASP A 293 -9.40 -3.30 -15.06
C ASP A 293 -10.45 -4.39 -14.83
N VAL A 294 -10.25 -5.17 -13.78
CA VAL A 294 -11.16 -6.26 -13.40
C VAL A 294 -12.37 -5.61 -12.76
N ILE A 295 -13.48 -5.59 -13.50
CA ILE A 295 -14.72 -4.97 -13.01
C ILE A 295 -15.54 -6.03 -12.27
N VAL A 296 -15.72 -5.83 -10.97
CA VAL A 296 -16.50 -6.72 -10.10
C VAL A 296 -17.89 -6.15 -9.90
N ARG A 297 -18.90 -6.83 -10.45
CA ARG A 297 -20.30 -6.40 -10.43
C ARG A 297 -21.14 -7.27 -9.50
N GLY A 298 -22.07 -6.66 -8.78
CA GLY A 298 -22.96 -7.38 -7.89
C GLY A 298 -23.89 -6.46 -7.12
N VAL A 299 -24.70 -7.07 -6.26
CA VAL A 299 -25.56 -6.37 -5.32
C VAL A 299 -24.94 -6.47 -3.94
N LEU A 300 -24.72 -5.33 -3.32
CA LEU A 300 -24.31 -5.21 -1.92
C LEU A 300 -25.55 -4.98 -1.06
N SER A 301 -25.91 -5.95 -0.23
CA SER A 301 -26.94 -5.81 0.80
C SER A 301 -26.28 -5.41 2.11
N VAL A 302 -26.65 -4.25 2.65
CA VAL A 302 -26.14 -3.71 3.91
C VAL A 302 -27.26 -3.66 4.93
N THR A 303 -27.11 -4.44 5.98
CA THR A 303 -28.02 -4.43 7.15
C THR A 303 -27.39 -3.59 8.25
N VAL A 304 -28.00 -2.46 8.56
CA VAL A 304 -27.66 -1.66 9.75
C VAL A 304 -28.41 -2.26 10.93
N ILE A 305 -27.70 -3.02 11.78
CA ILE A 305 -28.28 -3.76 12.90
C ILE A 305 -28.53 -2.80 14.06
N SER A 306 -27.47 -2.26 14.63
CA SER A 306 -27.51 -1.39 15.80
C SER A 306 -26.30 -0.46 15.87
N ALA A 307 -26.36 0.52 16.77
CA ALA A 307 -25.17 1.18 17.29
C ALA A 307 -25.10 1.01 18.80
N GLU A 308 -23.88 1.13 19.35
CA GLU A 308 -23.58 1.04 20.77
C GLU A 308 -22.74 2.23 21.21
N ASP A 309 -22.97 2.73 22.42
CA ASP A 309 -22.20 3.79 23.07
C ASP A 309 -22.05 5.07 22.23
N LEU A 310 -23.10 5.49 21.50
CA LEU A 310 -23.08 6.76 20.77
C LEU A 310 -22.91 7.94 21.76
N PRO A 311 -22.23 9.03 21.35
CA PRO A 311 -22.01 10.18 22.21
C PRO A 311 -23.35 10.86 22.52
N ALA A 312 -23.54 11.29 23.77
CA ALA A 312 -24.62 12.20 24.10
C ALA A 312 -24.23 13.60 23.60
N THR A 313 -24.83 14.03 22.50
CA THR A 313 -24.63 15.35 21.89
C THR A 313 -25.41 16.46 22.61
N ASP A 314 -26.40 16.08 23.43
CA ASP A 314 -27.27 17.01 24.13
C ASP A 314 -26.82 17.34 25.56
N PHE A 315 -26.90 18.62 25.91
CA PHE A 315 -26.63 19.14 27.27
C PHE A 315 -27.69 18.69 28.31
N MET A 316 -28.81 18.07 27.88
CA MET A 316 -29.91 17.68 28.76
C MET A 316 -30.83 16.55 28.18
N GLY A 317 -30.37 15.72 27.25
CA GLY A 317 -31.16 14.67 26.56
C GLY A 317 -30.31 13.56 25.94
N LYS A 318 -30.93 12.45 25.51
CA LYS A 318 -30.26 11.43 24.66
C LYS A 318 -30.50 11.78 23.19
N SER A 319 -29.63 11.30 22.32
CA SER A 319 -29.70 11.56 20.88
C SER A 319 -30.85 10.86 20.16
N ASP A 320 -31.22 11.38 18.99
CA ASP A 320 -32.17 10.84 18.02
C ASP A 320 -31.43 10.27 16.78
N PRO A 321 -30.66 9.17 16.92
CA PRO A 321 -29.71 8.77 15.88
C PRO A 321 -30.36 8.17 14.63
N PHE A 322 -29.74 8.46 13.48
CA PHE A 322 -29.95 7.76 12.22
C PHE A 322 -28.64 7.63 11.43
N VAL A 323 -28.60 6.66 10.51
CA VAL A 323 -27.42 6.38 9.67
C VAL A 323 -27.73 6.68 8.22
N VAL A 324 -26.85 7.44 7.57
CA VAL A 324 -26.86 7.67 6.13
C VAL A 324 -25.81 6.78 5.48
N LEU A 325 -26.22 5.94 4.54
CA LEU A 325 -25.35 5.07 3.77
C LEU A 325 -25.14 5.68 2.39
N GLU A 326 -23.89 5.85 1.96
CA GLU A 326 -23.51 6.38 0.65
C GLU A 326 -22.46 5.48 -0.03
N MET A 327 -22.77 5.02 -1.24
CA MET A 327 -21.76 4.47 -2.15
C MET A 327 -20.99 5.62 -2.81
N LYS A 328 -19.69 5.72 -2.57
CA LYS A 328 -18.90 6.90 -2.97
C LYS A 328 -18.77 7.05 -4.48
N LYS A 329 -18.68 5.95 -5.24
CA LYS A 329 -18.51 5.99 -6.71
C LYS A 329 -19.85 6.19 -7.40
N SER A 330 -20.84 5.34 -7.11
CA SER A 330 -22.17 5.40 -7.73
C SER A 330 -23.09 6.50 -7.18
N LYS A 331 -22.73 7.15 -6.06
CA LYS A 331 -23.51 8.19 -5.37
C LYS A 331 -24.90 7.73 -4.90
N GLN A 332 -25.17 6.43 -4.89
CA GLN A 332 -26.39 5.87 -4.31
C GLN A 332 -26.41 6.16 -2.81
N LYS A 333 -27.55 6.66 -2.32
CA LYS A 333 -27.74 7.06 -0.91
C LYS A 333 -29.01 6.48 -0.35
N ASN A 334 -28.91 5.94 0.87
CA ASN A 334 -30.04 5.49 1.66
C ASN A 334 -29.89 5.99 3.10
N LYS A 335 -30.98 5.99 3.87
CA LYS A 335 -30.95 6.38 5.28
C LYS A 335 -31.83 5.47 6.12
N THR A 336 -31.43 5.25 7.36
CA THR A 336 -32.28 4.54 8.32
C THR A 336 -33.43 5.40 8.81
N ARG A 337 -34.39 4.75 9.48
CA ARG A 337 -35.34 5.46 10.35
C ARG A 337 -34.60 6.19 11.48
N VAL A 338 -35.12 7.32 11.90
CA VAL A 338 -34.71 8.01 13.12
C VAL A 338 -35.28 7.24 14.31
N LEU A 339 -34.46 7.03 15.34
CA LEU A 339 -34.90 6.45 16.61
C LEU A 339 -34.71 7.48 17.70
N ASN A 340 -35.75 7.74 18.48
CA ASN A 340 -35.72 8.85 19.42
C ASN A 340 -35.13 8.45 20.77
N ASP A 341 -34.42 9.38 21.41
CA ASP A 341 -33.92 9.32 22.78
C ASP A 341 -33.19 7.98 23.07
N THR A 342 -32.14 7.69 22.30
CA THR A 342 -31.31 6.49 22.49
C THR A 342 -29.86 6.65 22.04
N LEU A 343 -28.93 6.16 22.86
CA LEU A 343 -27.50 6.03 22.53
C LEU A 343 -27.12 4.64 22.04
N ASN A 344 -28.06 3.69 22.12
CA ASN A 344 -27.90 2.29 21.69
C ASN A 344 -29.04 1.89 20.72
N PRO A 345 -29.19 2.58 19.58
CA PRO A 345 -30.27 2.34 18.64
C PRO A 345 -30.20 0.94 18.01
N VAL A 346 -31.36 0.33 17.74
CA VAL A 346 -31.48 -0.92 16.99
C VAL A 346 -32.39 -0.68 15.78
N TRP A 347 -31.80 -0.56 14.60
CA TRP A 347 -32.54 -0.29 13.37
C TRP A 347 -33.03 -1.57 12.70
N ASN A 348 -32.15 -2.58 12.55
CA ASN A 348 -32.38 -3.78 11.76
C ASN A 348 -32.98 -3.48 10.38
N GLN A 349 -32.35 -2.56 9.65
CA GLN A 349 -32.79 -2.15 8.31
C GLN A 349 -31.78 -2.56 7.24
N THR A 350 -32.28 -3.18 6.17
CA THR A 350 -31.46 -3.65 5.04
C THR A 350 -31.63 -2.73 3.84
N PHE A 351 -30.52 -2.42 3.17
CA PHE A 351 -30.48 -1.61 1.96
C PHE A 351 -29.65 -2.32 0.90
N ASP A 352 -30.16 -2.38 -0.32
CA ASP A 352 -29.47 -2.98 -1.46
C ASP A 352 -28.89 -1.90 -2.37
N PHE A 353 -27.63 -2.09 -2.76
CA PHE A 353 -26.90 -1.22 -3.68
C PHE A 353 -26.44 -2.02 -4.89
N VAL A 354 -26.73 -1.53 -6.08
CA VAL A 354 -26.16 -2.10 -7.31
C VAL A 354 -24.75 -1.56 -7.48
N VAL A 355 -23.75 -2.43 -7.44
CA VAL A 355 -22.35 -2.06 -7.49
C VAL A 355 -21.76 -2.49 -8.83
N GLU A 356 -21.34 -1.51 -9.62
CA GLU A 356 -20.75 -1.75 -10.94
C GLU A 356 -19.26 -2.10 -10.89
N ASP A 357 -18.56 -1.68 -9.84
CA ASP A 357 -17.13 -1.87 -9.71
C ASP A 357 -16.73 -1.95 -8.23
N GLY A 358 -16.92 -3.12 -7.64
CA GLY A 358 -16.77 -3.34 -6.20
C GLY A 358 -15.35 -3.19 -5.69
N LEU A 359 -14.33 -3.38 -6.53
CA LEU A 359 -12.93 -3.19 -6.13
C LEU A 359 -12.59 -1.71 -5.95
N HIS A 360 -13.26 -0.81 -6.68
CA HIS A 360 -12.99 0.63 -6.65
C HIS A 360 -14.13 1.45 -6.04
N ASP A 361 -15.23 0.85 -5.62
CA ASP A 361 -16.26 1.52 -4.82
C ASP A 361 -15.94 1.45 -3.32
N LEU A 362 -16.58 2.33 -2.57
CA LEU A 362 -16.42 2.48 -1.13
C LEU A 362 -17.78 2.77 -0.52
N LEU A 363 -18.11 2.09 0.57
CA LEU A 363 -19.31 2.33 1.35
C LEU A 363 -18.96 3.26 2.53
N MET A 364 -19.66 4.38 2.61
CA MET A 364 -19.54 5.33 3.72
C MET A 364 -20.84 5.34 4.52
N LEU A 365 -20.75 5.12 5.83
CA LEU A 365 -21.86 5.24 6.77
C LEU A 365 -21.61 6.46 7.65
N GLU A 366 -22.53 7.41 7.66
CA GLU A 366 -22.47 8.59 8.51
C GLU A 366 -23.57 8.55 9.55
N VAL A 367 -23.20 8.68 10.82
CA VAL A 367 -24.14 8.71 11.94
C VAL A 367 -24.48 10.16 12.23
N TYR A 368 -25.77 10.46 12.32
CA TYR A 368 -26.30 11.79 12.58
C TYR A 368 -27.26 11.77 13.77
N ASP A 369 -27.29 12.88 14.49
CA ASP A 369 -28.37 13.25 15.40
C ASP A 369 -29.45 14.03 14.65
N HIS A 370 -30.72 13.75 14.91
CA HIS A 370 -31.82 14.51 14.31
C HIS A 370 -32.41 15.51 15.31
N ASP A 371 -31.95 16.74 15.26
CA ASP A 371 -32.43 17.79 16.14
C ASP A 371 -33.51 18.67 15.53
N THR A 372 -34.27 19.33 16.40
CA THR A 372 -35.36 20.26 16.02
C THR A 372 -34.86 21.44 15.18
N PHE A 373 -33.57 21.78 15.25
CA PHE A 373 -32.95 22.90 14.53
C PHE A 373 -31.85 22.50 13.54
N GLY A 374 -31.63 21.20 13.30
CA GLY A 374 -30.51 20.77 12.46
C GLY A 374 -30.31 19.26 12.38
N LYS A 375 -29.21 18.86 11.74
CA LYS A 375 -28.72 17.49 11.75
C LYS A 375 -27.24 17.56 12.10
N ASP A 376 -26.89 17.03 13.26
CA ASP A 376 -25.52 17.10 13.74
C ASP A 376 -24.81 15.79 13.41
N LYS A 377 -23.73 15.89 12.63
CA LYS A 377 -22.94 14.71 12.26
C LYS A 377 -22.15 14.26 13.48
N MET A 378 -22.48 13.08 14.01
CA MET A 378 -21.75 12.48 15.14
C MET A 378 -20.43 11.88 14.69
N GLY A 379 -20.43 11.19 13.54
CA GLY A 379 -19.23 10.52 13.05
C GLY A 379 -19.48 9.71 11.78
N ARG A 380 -18.50 8.92 11.39
CA ARG A 380 -18.57 8.10 10.17
C ARG A 380 -17.83 6.77 10.30
N CYS A 381 -18.17 5.83 9.45
CA CYS A 381 -17.40 4.63 9.17
C CYS A 381 -17.21 4.55 7.65
N VAL A 382 -16.00 4.19 7.23
CA VAL A 382 -15.59 4.05 5.83
C VAL A 382 -15.16 2.60 5.65
N MET A 383 -15.71 1.91 4.66
CA MET A 383 -15.34 0.52 4.39
C MET A 383 -15.24 0.22 2.90
N THR A 384 -14.27 -0.63 2.58
CA THR A 384 -14.14 -1.21 1.27
C THR A 384 -15.12 -2.38 1.11
N LEU A 385 -15.34 -2.83 -0.13
CA LEU A 385 -16.16 -4.02 -0.40
C LEU A 385 -15.33 -5.30 -0.53
N THR A 386 -14.01 -5.25 -0.46
CA THR A 386 -13.16 -6.41 -0.76
C THR A 386 -13.46 -7.59 0.16
N ARG A 387 -13.57 -7.34 1.48
CA ARG A 387 -13.87 -8.39 2.44
C ARG A 387 -15.21 -9.07 2.16
N VAL A 388 -16.28 -8.31 1.93
CA VAL A 388 -17.61 -8.91 1.64
C VAL A 388 -17.63 -9.60 0.29
N ILE A 389 -16.90 -9.11 -0.72
CA ILE A 389 -16.78 -9.78 -2.02
C ILE A 389 -16.08 -11.15 -1.88
N LEU A 390 -15.13 -11.26 -0.94
CA LEU A 390 -14.36 -12.47 -0.69
C LEU A 390 -15.07 -13.48 0.22
N GLU A 391 -15.63 -12.98 1.32
CA GLU A 391 -16.32 -13.78 2.35
C GLU A 391 -17.79 -14.06 1.99
N GLU A 392 -18.32 -13.40 0.95
CA GLU A 392 -19.72 -13.40 0.49
C GLU A 392 -20.71 -12.77 1.47
N GLU A 393 -20.57 -13.04 2.77
CA GLU A 393 -21.30 -12.36 3.83
C GLU A 393 -20.51 -12.35 5.13
N PHE A 394 -20.63 -11.27 5.90
CA PHE A 394 -20.08 -11.21 7.25
C PHE A 394 -20.88 -10.25 8.14
N THR A 395 -20.76 -10.42 9.45
CA THR A 395 -21.27 -9.49 10.46
C THR A 395 -20.11 -9.03 11.33
N ASP A 396 -19.97 -7.72 11.53
CA ASP A 396 -18.90 -7.16 12.35
C ASP A 396 -19.29 -5.83 13.00
N VAL A 397 -18.49 -5.42 13.98
CA VAL A 397 -18.68 -4.18 14.75
C VAL A 397 -17.58 -3.19 14.39
N PHE A 398 -17.99 -2.04 13.88
CA PHE A 398 -17.10 -1.00 13.38
C PHE A 398 -17.10 0.22 14.31
N PRO A 399 -15.94 0.73 14.75
CA PRO A 399 -15.90 1.99 15.47
C PRO A 399 -16.38 3.14 14.58
N VAL A 400 -17.08 4.09 15.20
CA VAL A 400 -17.49 5.32 14.52
C VAL A 400 -16.37 6.35 14.68
N ASP A 401 -15.71 6.71 13.59
CA ASP A 401 -14.67 7.74 13.58
C ASP A 401 -15.26 9.15 13.72
N GLY A 402 -14.51 10.04 14.38
CA GLY A 402 -14.91 11.42 14.63
C GLY A 402 -15.68 11.65 15.94
N THR A 403 -15.89 10.60 16.72
CA THR A 403 -16.54 10.64 18.04
C THR A 403 -15.69 9.95 19.11
N PRO A 404 -15.73 10.39 20.39
CA PRO A 404 -15.01 9.74 21.48
C PRO A 404 -15.50 8.32 21.78
N SER A 405 -16.74 7.99 21.44
CA SER A 405 -17.36 6.69 21.63
C SER A 405 -18.35 6.40 20.51
N GLY A 406 -18.69 5.13 20.29
CA GLY A 406 -19.65 4.75 19.27
C GLY A 406 -19.16 3.58 18.43
N LYS A 407 -20.00 2.57 18.28
CA LYS A 407 -19.76 1.43 17.39
C LYS A 407 -21.01 1.16 16.58
N LEU A 408 -20.85 0.80 15.30
CA LEU A 408 -21.92 0.34 14.43
C LEU A 408 -21.81 -1.17 14.23
N ASN A 409 -22.88 -1.90 14.50
CA ASN A 409 -23.01 -3.31 14.18
C ASN A 409 -23.66 -3.45 12.81
N LEU A 410 -22.94 -4.06 11.87
CA LEU A 410 -23.35 -4.16 10.47
C LEU A 410 -23.26 -5.61 9.99
N HIS A 411 -24.23 -6.01 9.19
CA HIS A 411 -24.16 -7.23 8.40
C HIS A 411 -24.13 -6.88 6.92
N LEU A 412 -23.10 -7.34 6.23
CA LEU A 412 -22.91 -7.09 4.80
C LEU A 412 -22.98 -8.42 4.06
N LYS A 413 -23.65 -8.39 2.90
CA LYS A 413 -23.75 -9.53 1.99
C LYS A 413 -23.54 -9.08 0.55
N TRP A 414 -22.73 -9.83 -0.18
CA TRP A 414 -22.43 -9.63 -1.58
C TRP A 414 -23.07 -10.72 -2.42
N THR A 415 -23.85 -10.31 -3.42
CA THR A 415 -24.42 -11.22 -4.42
C THR A 415 -23.80 -10.90 -5.78
N PRO A 416 -22.89 -11.73 -6.32
CA PRO A 416 -22.24 -11.44 -7.60
C PRO A 416 -23.24 -11.47 -8.75
N GLN A 417 -23.13 -10.51 -9.66
CA GLN A 417 -23.94 -10.49 -10.88
C GLN A 417 -23.13 -11.08 -12.03
N LEU A 418 -23.48 -12.29 -12.46
CA LEU A 418 -22.88 -12.93 -13.63
C LEU A 418 -23.45 -12.28 -14.89
N ILE A 419 -22.59 -11.64 -15.69
CA ILE A 419 -22.96 -11.24 -17.05
C ILE A 419 -22.97 -12.53 -17.88
N VAL A 420 -24.16 -13.00 -18.24
CA VAL A 420 -24.31 -13.83 -19.44
C VAL A 420 -24.27 -12.85 -20.60
N LYS A 421 -23.20 -12.84 -21.38
CA LYS A 421 -23.22 -12.15 -22.67
C LYS A 421 -24.16 -12.98 -23.56
N GLU A 422 -25.31 -12.41 -23.91
CA GLU A 422 -26.17 -12.94 -25.00
C GLU A 422 -25.51 -12.76 -26.37
#